data_AF-A0A357ZHD6-F1
#
_entry.id   AF-A0A357ZHD6-F1
#
_cell.length_a   1.000
_cell.length_b   1.000
_cell.length_c   1.000
_cell.angle_alpha   90.00
_cell.angle_beta   90.00
_cell.angle_gamma   90.00
#
_symmetry.space_group_name_H-M   'P 1'
#
loop_
_entity.id
_entity.type
_entity.pdbx_description
1 polymer ?
#
loop_
_entity_poly.entity_id
_entity_poly.type
_entity_poly.pdbx_seq_one_letter_code
_entity_poly.pdbx_strand_id
1 'polypeptide(L)'
;MIEERFIFATAPATAILRELARHPYDLTAEGALSGRMACYVCDNGPFRLLYATERIDDRALSALQTLADQCQIIKQFKAMRRGAVLNKIAGYACENRQALHTA
;
A
#
# COMPACT_ATOMS: atom_id res chain seq x y z
N MET A 1 -6.13 24.46 14.33
CA MET A 1 -6.85 23.33 13.70
C MET A 1 -5.82 22.29 13.30
N ILE A 2 -5.56 21.30 14.16
CA ILE A 2 -4.66 20.19 13.82
C ILE A 2 -5.46 19.32 12.86
N GLU A 3 -5.10 19.29 11.57
CA GLU A 3 -5.65 18.29 10.64
C GLU A 3 -5.28 16.92 11.21
N GLU A 4 -6.27 16.17 11.70
CA GLU A 4 -6.11 14.77 12.11
C GLU A 4 -5.57 13.99 10.90
N ARG A 5 -4.26 13.77 10.88
CA ARG A 5 -3.64 12.85 9.93
C ARG A 5 -3.91 11.45 10.43
N PHE A 6 -4.51 10.64 9.57
CA PHE A 6 -4.64 9.21 9.78
C PHE A 6 -3.25 8.59 10.01
N ILE A 7 -3.04 7.93 11.15
CA ILE A 7 -1.77 7.31 11.51
C ILE A 7 -1.80 5.85 11.07
N PHE A 8 -0.89 5.48 10.17
CA PHE A 8 -0.68 4.10 9.71
C PHE A 8 -0.64 3.09 10.87
N ALA A 9 0.06 3.42 11.95
CA ALA A 9 0.24 2.53 13.10
C ALA A 9 -1.06 2.24 13.87
N THR A 10 -2.07 3.10 13.78
CA THR A 10 -3.35 2.96 14.48
C THR A 10 -4.49 2.52 13.54
N ALA A 11 -4.20 2.31 12.26
CA ALA A 11 -5.18 1.80 11.31
C ALA A 11 -5.66 0.40 11.73
N PRO A 12 -6.99 0.13 11.76
CA PRO A 12 -7.49 -1.20 12.05
C PRO A 12 -6.89 -2.29 11.14
N ALA A 13 -6.68 -1.97 9.86
CA ALA A 13 -6.04 -2.90 8.92
C ALA A 13 -4.60 -3.26 9.29
N THR A 14 -3.87 -2.36 9.97
CA THR A 14 -2.51 -2.64 10.46
C THR A 14 -2.51 -3.73 11.53
N ALA A 15 -3.51 -3.76 12.41
CA ALA A 15 -3.65 -4.83 13.39
C ALA A 15 -3.93 -6.19 12.72
N ILE A 16 -4.81 -6.20 11.72
CA ILE A 16 -5.12 -7.40 10.93
C ILE A 16 -3.87 -7.92 10.20
N LEU A 17 -3.11 -7.03 9.56
CA LEU A 17 -1.87 -7.41 8.86
C LEU A 17 -0.82 -7.95 9.82
N ARG A 18 -0.69 -7.40 11.03
CA ARG A 18 0.19 -7.94 12.07
C ARG A 18 -0.19 -9.36 12.47
N GLU A 19 -1.48 -9.65 12.56
CA GLU A 19 -1.96 -11.00 12.87
C GLU A 19 -1.67 -11.96 11.71
N LEU A 20 -2.01 -11.59 10.48
CA LEU A 20 -1.73 -12.40 9.28
C LEU A 20 -0.22 -12.67 9.11
N ALA A 21 0.64 -11.70 9.46
CA ALA A 21 2.09 -11.85 9.38
C ALA A 21 2.66 -12.90 10.35
N ARG A 22 1.91 -13.34 11.37
CA ARG A 22 2.33 -14.43 12.27
C ARG A 22 2.33 -15.79 11.57
N HIS A 23 1.45 -15.96 10.59
CA HIS A 23 1.27 -17.20 9.82
C HIS A 23 1.10 -16.87 8.32
N PRO A 24 2.15 -16.34 7.67
CA PRO A 24 2.08 -15.95 6.27
C PRO A 24 1.97 -17.19 5.37
N TYR A 25 1.59 -16.98 4.11
CA TYR A 25 1.47 -18.07 3.14
C TYR A 25 2.80 -18.85 3.03
N ASP A 26 2.72 -20.18 3.14
CA ASP A 26 3.87 -21.07 3.05
C ASP A 26 4.15 -21.41 1.58
N LEU A 27 5.16 -20.77 1.03
CA LEU A 27 5.63 -21.01 -0.35
C LEU A 27 6.42 -22.32 -0.50
N THR A 28 6.79 -22.97 0.60
CA THR A 28 7.55 -24.23 0.58
C THR A 28 6.63 -25.45 0.54
N ALA A 29 5.35 -25.28 0.83
CA ALA A 29 4.37 -26.34 0.77
C ALA A 29 4.24 -26.92 -0.65
N GLU A 30 3.98 -28.23 -0.73
CA GLU A 30 3.75 -28.89 -2.00
C GLU A 30 2.56 -28.25 -2.74
N GLY A 31 2.76 -27.92 -4.02
CA GLY A 31 1.74 -27.26 -4.83
C GLY A 31 1.47 -25.80 -4.47
N ALA A 32 2.30 -25.14 -3.64
CA ALA A 32 2.10 -23.75 -3.24
C ALA A 32 2.04 -22.76 -4.42
N LEU A 33 2.62 -23.07 -5.58
CA LEU A 33 2.55 -22.20 -6.77
C LEU A 33 1.51 -22.64 -7.79
N SER A 34 0.83 -23.77 -7.57
CA SER A 34 -0.16 -24.31 -8.50
C SER A 34 -1.30 -23.32 -8.73
N GLY A 35 -1.44 -22.82 -9.96
CA GLY A 35 -2.46 -21.84 -10.34
C GLY A 35 -2.20 -20.40 -9.88
N ARG A 36 -1.35 -20.16 -8.86
CA ARG A 36 -1.08 -18.81 -8.32
C ARG A 36 -0.52 -17.84 -9.36
N MET A 37 0.36 -18.29 -10.24
CA MET A 37 1.00 -17.42 -11.24
C MET A 37 -0.02 -16.76 -12.19
N ALA A 38 -1.18 -17.39 -12.41
CA ALA A 38 -2.26 -16.83 -13.23
C ALA A 38 -3.12 -15.81 -12.47
N CYS A 39 -3.21 -15.91 -11.15
CA CYS A 39 -4.06 -15.05 -10.31
C CYS A 39 -3.28 -13.88 -9.70
N TYR A 40 -1.98 -14.05 -9.41
CA TYR A 40 -1.15 -13.10 -8.67
C TYR A 40 -0.25 -12.36 -9.65
N VAL A 41 -0.91 -11.64 -10.56
CA VAL A 41 -0.29 -10.89 -11.65
C VAL A 41 -1.00 -9.56 -11.86
N CYS A 42 -0.23 -8.49 -12.06
CA CYS A 42 -0.74 -7.25 -12.65
C CYS A 42 -0.19 -7.15 -14.06
N ASP A 43 -1.08 -7.07 -15.05
CA ASP A 43 -0.75 -6.96 -16.46
C ASP A 43 -1.17 -5.59 -16.99
N ASN A 44 -0.24 -4.86 -17.60
CA ASN A 44 -0.54 -3.59 -18.28
C ASN A 44 -0.25 -3.62 -19.78
N GLY A 45 0.00 -4.80 -20.36
CA GLY A 45 0.38 -5.04 -21.75
C GLY A 45 1.89 -5.20 -21.91
N PRO A 46 2.69 -4.11 -21.93
CA PRO A 46 4.14 -4.20 -22.09
C PRO A 46 4.85 -4.87 -20.92
N PHE A 47 4.26 -4.83 -19.72
CA PHE A 47 4.84 -5.40 -18.51
C PHE A 47 3.83 -6.27 -17.77
N ARG A 48 4.35 -7.38 -17.23
CA ARG A 48 3.65 -8.21 -16.25
C ARG A 48 4.43 -8.20 -14.95
N LEU A 49 3.78 -7.75 -13.88
CA LEU A 49 4.28 -7.85 -12.52
C LEU A 49 3.71 -9.13 -11.89
N LEU A 50 4.53 -10.16 -11.82
CA LEU A 50 4.21 -11.40 -11.10
C LEU A 50 4.58 -11.22 -9.63
N TYR A 51 3.62 -11.48 -8.74
CA TYR A 51 3.81 -11.44 -7.28
C TYR A 51 3.35 -12.73 -6.59
N ALA A 52 3.21 -13.82 -7.37
CA ALA A 52 2.83 -15.14 -6.88
C ALA A 52 3.83 -15.75 -5.88
N THR A 53 5.09 -15.30 -5.92
CA THR A 53 6.18 -15.75 -5.03
C THR A 53 6.36 -14.85 -3.81
N GLU A 54 5.44 -13.93 -3.57
CA GLU A 54 5.37 -13.19 -2.31
C GLU A 54 4.64 -14.04 -1.26
N ARG A 55 5.02 -13.90 0.03
CA ARG A 55 4.42 -14.65 1.15
C ARG A 55 3.05 -14.09 1.56
N ILE A 56 2.19 -13.86 0.59
CA ILE A 56 0.87 -13.25 0.73
C ILE A 56 -0.20 -14.19 0.20
N ASP A 57 -1.41 -14.06 0.73
CA ASP A 57 -2.63 -14.67 0.23
C ASP A 57 -3.73 -13.61 0.02
N ASP A 58 -4.93 -14.03 -0.39
CA ASP A 58 -6.05 -13.12 -0.65
C ASP A 58 -6.47 -12.34 0.59
N ARG A 59 -6.27 -12.90 1.79
CA ARG A 59 -6.55 -12.22 3.07
C ARG A 59 -5.56 -11.09 3.29
N ALA A 60 -4.27 -11.35 3.06
CA ALA A 60 -3.23 -10.33 3.15
C ALA A 60 -3.42 -9.22 2.10
N LEU A 61 -3.71 -9.58 0.84
CA LEU A 61 -4.00 -8.61 -0.23
C LEU A 61 -5.20 -7.73 0.11
N SER A 62 -6.28 -8.32 0.61
CA SER A 62 -7.49 -7.58 1.01
C SER A 62 -7.22 -6.64 2.19
N ALA A 63 -6.42 -7.07 3.16
CA ALA A 63 -6.03 -6.23 4.30
C ALA A 63 -5.08 -5.10 3.88
N LEU A 64 -4.15 -5.33 2.94
CA LEU A 64 -3.30 -4.30 2.34
C LEU A 64 -4.13 -3.24 1.58
N GLN A 65 -5.11 -3.68 0.79
CA GLN A 65 -6.05 -2.77 0.11
C GLN A 65 -6.83 -1.93 1.13
N THR A 66 -7.37 -2.55 2.18
CA THR A 66 -8.07 -1.84 3.25
C THR A 66 -7.17 -0.81 3.93
N LEU A 67 -5.89 -1.13 4.16
CA LEU A 67 -4.93 -0.20 4.73
C LEU A 67 -4.66 0.99 3.80
N ALA A 68 -4.51 0.74 2.49
CA ALA A 68 -4.35 1.78 1.49
C ALA A 68 -5.55 2.74 1.47
N ASP A 69 -6.77 2.19 1.57
CA ASP A 69 -8.01 2.96 1.63
C ASP A 69 -8.11 3.77 2.92
N GLN A 70 -7.85 3.15 4.08
CA GLN A 70 -7.83 3.81 5.37
C GLN A 70 -6.80 4.95 5.44
N CYS A 71 -5.60 4.73 4.86
CA CYS A 71 -4.56 5.74 4.72
C CYS A 71 -4.84 6.76 3.60
N GLN A 72 -5.88 6.57 2.80
CA GLN A 72 -6.29 7.47 1.72
C GLN A 72 -5.16 7.74 0.71
N ILE A 73 -4.27 6.77 0.46
CA ILE A 73 -3.03 7.00 -0.31
C ILE A 73 -3.31 7.45 -1.76
N ILE A 74 -4.41 6.98 -2.37
CA ILE A 74 -4.84 7.43 -3.70
C ILE A 74 -5.32 8.89 -3.67
N LYS A 75 -6.00 9.33 -2.60
CA LYS A 75 -6.41 10.74 -2.43
C LYS A 75 -5.18 11.64 -2.28
N GLN A 76 -4.20 11.21 -1.49
CA GLN A 76 -2.94 11.93 -1.31
C GLN A 76 -2.15 12.03 -2.62
N PHE A 77 -2.04 10.94 -3.38
CA PHE A 77 -1.39 10.94 -4.69
C PHE A 77 -2.09 11.87 -5.69
N LYS A 78 -3.43 11.86 -5.73
CA LYS A 78 -4.21 12.80 -6.56
C LYS A 78 -3.99 14.25 -6.15
N ALA A 79 -3.85 14.54 -4.86
CA ALA A 79 -3.53 15.88 -4.37
C ALA A 79 -2.12 16.31 -4.79
N MET A 80 -1.14 15.41 -4.70
CA MET A 80 0.24 15.64 -5.18
C MET A 80 0.23 16.06 -6.65
N ARG A 81 -0.42 15.27 -7.50
CA ARG A 81 -0.51 15.52 -8.95
C ARG A 81 -1.18 16.84 -9.32
N ARG A 82 -2.00 17.40 -8.42
CA ARG A 82 -2.65 18.71 -8.59
C ARG A 82 -1.89 19.86 -7.92
N GLY A 83 -0.67 19.63 -7.44
CA GLY A 83 0.16 20.66 -6.82
C GLY A 83 -0.23 21.01 -5.39
N ALA A 84 -0.76 20.08 -4.61
CA ALA A 84 -0.86 20.28 -3.17
C ALA A 84 0.55 20.44 -2.55
N VAL A 85 0.68 21.32 -1.56
CA VAL A 85 1.90 21.48 -0.75
C VAL A 85 2.01 20.29 0.22
N LEU A 86 2.64 19.21 -0.25
CA LEU A 86 2.80 17.97 0.51
C LEU A 86 4.17 17.84 1.19
N ASN A 87 5.21 18.48 0.63
CA ASN A 87 6.53 18.48 1.23
C ASN A 87 6.57 19.52 2.37
N LYS A 88 6.00 19.13 3.51
CA LYS A 88 5.89 19.94 4.71
C LYS A 88 5.91 19.09 5.98
N ILE A 89 6.44 19.67 7.06
CA ILE A 89 6.37 19.14 8.42
C ILE A 89 5.50 20.08 9.24
N ALA A 90 4.39 19.58 9.79
CA ALA A 90 3.47 20.42 10.56
C ALA A 90 4.12 20.91 11.85
N GLY A 91 4.07 22.21 12.11
CA GLY A 91 4.60 22.82 13.33
C GLY A 91 6.11 23.10 13.33
N TYR A 92 6.83 22.83 12.23
CA TYR A 92 8.28 23.05 12.13
C TYR A 92 8.65 23.77 10.83
N ALA A 93 9.73 24.56 10.88
CA ALA A 93 10.32 25.15 9.69
C ALA A 93 10.83 24.06 8.75
N CYS A 94 10.48 24.14 7.46
CA CYS A 94 10.81 23.16 6.43
C CYS A 94 10.65 23.77 5.03
N GLU A 95 10.90 22.99 3.97
CA GLU A 95 10.81 23.47 2.59
C GLU A 95 9.41 23.96 2.20
N ASN A 96 8.35 23.40 2.80
CA ASN A 96 6.94 23.78 2.61
C ASN A 96 6.55 24.04 1.15
N ARG A 97 6.77 23.04 0.27
CA ARG A 97 6.60 23.18 -1.18
C ARG A 97 5.79 22.05 -1.83
N GLN A 98 5.45 22.25 -3.10
CA GLN A 98 4.83 21.24 -3.96
C GLN A 98 5.87 20.19 -4.39
N ALA A 99 5.39 18.99 -4.75
CA ALA A 99 6.20 17.93 -5.35
C ALA A 99 5.64 17.58 -6.74
N LEU A 100 6.23 18.15 -7.80
CA LEU A 100 5.67 18.18 -9.16
C LEU A 100 6.52 17.45 -10.22
N HIS A 101 7.21 16.37 -9.85
CA HIS A 101 7.98 15.57 -10.80
C HIS A 101 7.11 14.86 -11.86
N THR A 102 5.79 14.82 -11.67
CA THR A 102 4.82 14.21 -12.59
C THR A 102 4.05 15.22 -13.45
N ALA A 103 4.39 16.52 -13.39
CA ALA A 103 3.70 17.60 -14.09
C ALA A 103 4.17 17.74 -15.55
#